data_AF-A0A354QRY0-F1
#
_entry.id   AF-A0A354QRY0-F1
#
_cell.length_a   1.000
_cell.length_b   1.000
_cell.length_c   1.000
_cell.angle_alpha   90.00
_cell.angle_beta   90.00
_cell.angle_gamma   90.00
#
_symmetry.space_group_name_H-M   'P 1'
#
loop_
_entity.id
_entity.type
_entity.pdbx_description
1 polymer ?
#
loop_
_entity_poly.entity_id
_entity_poly.type
_entity_poly.pdbx_seq_one_letter_code
_entity_poly.pdbx_strand_id
1 'polypeptide(L)'
;MTEQKESLTTTQEKPKDRLDQLVDQYNAAVRKYEQETSPEQKRKDLKEFRKQRRKAKRQNRVYPWTGASFWDFLVGLFKVLFYSPIFLVLFAINLLKMIIGVFITWIVGKFAILLIVGFGGILITIPFPNLELPIANVMTLCGKWFFNMNLASNTISSEGMTLFPGGMIEVSIMLLLAVIGAIGATINPD
;
A
#
# COMPACT_ATOMS: atom_id res chain seq x y z
N MET A 1 105.07 6.27 -7.51
CA MET A 1 104.53 5.57 -6.33
C MET A 1 104.08 6.68 -5.39
N THR A 2 102.79 6.85 -5.05
CA THR A 2 102.00 6.01 -4.12
C THR A 2 102.78 5.82 -2.81
N GLU A 3 102.31 6.22 -1.63
CA GLU A 3 100.99 6.67 -1.17
C GLU A 3 101.16 7.70 0.00
N GLN A 4 100.16 8.24 0.69
CA GLN A 4 98.73 7.90 0.85
C GLN A 4 97.89 9.17 1.17
N LYS A 5 96.59 9.02 1.49
CA LYS A 5 95.82 9.99 2.29
C LYS A 5 94.93 9.22 3.27
N GLU A 6 95.08 9.48 4.56
CA GLU A 6 94.12 9.06 5.58
C GLU A 6 92.79 9.79 5.37
N SER A 7 91.67 9.10 5.61
CA SER A 7 90.36 9.73 5.74
C SER A 7 89.63 9.15 6.96
N LEU A 8 89.34 10.02 7.93
CA LEU A 8 88.52 9.67 9.08
C LEU A 8 87.11 9.32 8.62
N THR A 9 86.63 8.13 8.98
CA THR A 9 85.23 7.73 8.84
C THR A 9 84.41 8.17 10.04
N THR A 10 83.84 9.38 9.97
CA THR A 10 82.78 9.80 10.89
C THR A 10 81.47 9.15 10.45
N THR A 11 81.00 8.13 11.19
CA THR A 11 79.73 7.44 10.90
C THR A 11 78.54 8.37 11.16
N GLN A 12 78.04 9.01 10.10
CA GLN A 12 76.76 9.72 10.09
C GLN A 12 75.61 8.70 10.09
N GLU A 13 74.81 8.66 11.15
CA GLU A 13 73.66 7.77 11.26
C GLU A 13 72.52 8.26 10.34
N LYS A 14 72.04 7.37 9.45
CA LYS A 14 71.06 7.72 8.42
C LYS A 14 69.66 7.90 9.04
N PRO A 15 68.88 8.94 8.67
CA PRO A 15 67.54 9.16 9.22
C PRO A 15 66.63 7.95 8.90
N LYS A 16 66.03 7.38 9.96
CA LYS A 16 65.20 6.18 9.89
C LYS A 16 63.87 6.47 9.18
N ASP A 17 63.50 5.63 8.22
CA ASP A 17 62.32 5.85 7.38
C ASP A 17 61.03 5.90 8.21
N ARG A 18 60.06 6.73 7.76
CA ARG A 18 58.80 6.98 8.48
C ARG A 18 57.98 5.70 8.71
N LEU A 19 58.13 4.71 7.82
CA LEU A 19 57.48 3.42 7.94
C LEU A 19 58.08 2.58 9.07
N ASP A 20 59.41 2.58 9.23
CA ASP A 20 60.10 1.87 10.30
C ASP A 20 59.74 2.46 11.68
N GLN A 21 59.60 3.79 11.76
CA GLN A 21 59.15 4.46 12.98
C GLN A 21 57.73 4.03 13.38
N LEU A 22 56.82 3.87 12.41
CA LEU A 22 55.46 3.38 12.64
C LEU A 22 55.44 1.90 13.03
N VAL A 23 56.28 1.07 12.42
CA VAL A 23 56.45 -0.35 12.77
C VAL A 23 57.01 -0.50 14.18
N ASP A 24 58.04 0.28 14.55
CA ASP A 24 58.59 0.29 15.90
C ASP A 24 57.58 0.78 16.94
N GLN A 25 56.82 1.83 16.64
CA GLN A 25 55.76 2.35 17.50
C GLN A 25 54.64 1.31 17.69
N TYR A 26 54.23 0.63 16.62
CA TYR A 26 53.27 -0.48 16.69
C TYR A 26 53.82 -1.64 17.54
N ASN A 27 55.05 -2.08 17.29
CA ASN A 27 55.69 -3.16 18.04
C ASN A 27 55.95 -2.79 19.52
N ALA A 28 56.13 -1.50 19.83
CA ALA A 28 56.19 -1.01 21.21
C ALA A 28 54.81 -1.02 21.88
N ALA A 29 53.75 -0.60 21.17
CA ALA A 29 52.37 -0.64 21.66
C ALA A 29 51.88 -2.08 21.90
N VAL A 30 52.19 -3.01 20.99
CA VAL A 30 51.89 -4.45 21.15
C VAL A 30 52.61 -5.01 22.38
N ARG A 31 53.92 -4.74 22.55
CA ARG A 31 54.67 -5.21 23.73
C ARG A 31 54.14 -4.65 25.04
N LYS A 32 53.77 -3.36 25.10
CA LYS A 32 53.10 -2.78 26.28
C LYS A 32 51.78 -3.48 26.56
N TYR A 33 50.93 -3.63 25.55
CA TYR A 33 49.65 -4.32 25.69
C TYR A 33 49.85 -5.78 26.14
N GLU A 34 50.87 -6.48 25.65
CA GLU A 34 51.18 -7.86 26.08
C GLU A 34 51.67 -7.97 27.52
N GLN A 35 52.44 -6.99 28.01
CA GLN A 35 52.98 -6.89 29.37
C GLN A 35 51.95 -6.39 30.39
N GLU A 36 51.13 -5.41 30.03
CA GLU A 36 50.18 -4.73 30.93
C GLU A 36 48.84 -5.48 31.03
N THR A 37 48.46 -6.33 30.08
CA THR A 37 47.17 -7.05 30.12
C THR A 37 47.24 -8.41 30.83
N SER A 38 46.62 -8.46 32.02
CA SER A 38 46.27 -9.69 32.72
C SER A 38 45.55 -10.69 31.77
N PRO A 39 45.78 -12.02 31.91
CA PRO A 39 45.16 -13.03 31.07
C PRO A 39 43.62 -13.02 31.08
N GLU A 40 42.99 -12.44 32.12
CA GLU A 40 41.55 -12.21 32.15
C GLU A 40 41.08 -11.15 31.15
N GLN A 41 41.86 -10.08 30.95
CA GLN A 41 41.49 -9.00 30.04
C GLN A 41 41.59 -9.47 28.58
N LYS A 42 42.67 -10.19 28.23
CA LYS A 42 42.80 -10.87 26.92
C LYS A 42 41.61 -11.80 26.63
N ARG A 43 41.04 -12.45 27.65
CA ARG A 43 39.82 -13.29 27.53
C ARG A 43 38.52 -12.48 27.33
N LYS A 44 38.39 -11.30 27.95
CA LYS A 44 37.25 -10.39 27.75
C LYS A 44 37.26 -9.82 26.33
N ASP A 45 38.39 -9.29 25.90
CA ASP A 45 38.54 -8.67 24.58
C ASP A 45 38.34 -9.70 23.46
N LEU A 46 38.85 -10.93 23.61
CA LEU A 46 38.57 -12.03 22.68
C LEU A 46 37.07 -12.42 22.62
N LYS A 47 36.33 -12.34 23.74
CA LYS A 47 34.87 -12.54 23.75
C LYS A 47 34.15 -11.40 23.01
N GLU A 48 34.61 -10.16 23.17
CA GLU A 48 34.09 -8.99 22.46
C GLU A 48 34.32 -9.10 20.94
N PHE A 49 35.54 -9.38 20.50
CA PHE A 49 35.85 -9.60 19.07
C PHE A 49 35.01 -10.74 18.48
N ARG A 50 34.82 -11.85 19.20
CA ARG A 50 33.90 -12.93 18.78
C ARG A 50 32.45 -12.45 18.67
N LYS A 51 31.98 -11.59 19.57
CA LYS A 51 30.62 -11.00 19.55
C LYS A 51 30.46 -10.01 18.39
N GLN A 52 31.44 -9.15 18.13
CA GLN A 52 31.46 -8.24 16.98
C GLN A 52 31.49 -8.99 15.64
N ARG A 53 32.38 -9.99 15.49
CA ARG A 53 32.45 -10.83 14.28
C ARG A 53 31.15 -11.60 14.01
N ARG A 54 30.43 -12.01 15.06
CA ARG A 54 29.08 -12.60 14.96
C ARG A 54 28.01 -11.57 14.55
N LYS A 55 28.09 -10.32 14.99
CA LYS A 55 27.19 -9.22 14.55
C LYS A 55 27.42 -8.91 13.06
N ALA A 56 28.67 -8.69 12.65
CA ALA A 56 29.03 -8.43 11.25
C ALA A 56 28.57 -9.57 10.30
N LYS A 57 28.78 -10.84 10.69
CA LYS A 57 28.31 -12.00 9.91
C LYS A 57 26.78 -12.21 9.94
N ARG A 58 26.04 -11.47 10.78
CA ARG A 58 24.57 -11.38 10.72
C ARG A 58 24.10 -10.26 9.80
N GLN A 59 24.74 -9.08 9.83
CA GLN A 59 24.45 -7.97 8.90
C GLN A 59 24.75 -8.34 7.44
N ASN A 60 25.87 -9.02 7.16
CA ASN A 60 26.21 -9.54 5.82
C ASN A 60 25.33 -10.73 5.34
N ARG A 61 24.20 -11.01 6.00
CA ARG A 61 23.21 -12.01 5.53
C ARG A 61 21.90 -11.38 5.03
N VAL A 62 21.90 -10.07 4.80
CA VAL A 62 20.86 -9.32 4.09
C VAL A 62 21.30 -9.19 2.63
N TYR A 63 20.47 -9.63 1.68
CA TYR A 63 20.75 -9.41 0.26
C TYR A 63 20.46 -7.93 -0.11
N PRO A 64 21.37 -7.26 -0.83
CA PRO A 64 21.38 -5.80 -0.92
C PRO A 64 20.25 -5.19 -1.77
N TRP A 65 19.53 -5.98 -2.58
CA TRP A 65 18.51 -5.47 -3.50
C TRP A 65 17.05 -5.55 -2.99
N THR A 66 16.81 -6.15 -1.82
CA THR A 66 15.45 -6.25 -1.23
C THR A 66 15.35 -5.87 0.24
N GLY A 67 16.44 -5.89 1.02
CA GLY A 67 16.43 -5.56 2.45
C GLY A 67 15.67 -6.54 3.36
N ALA A 68 14.81 -7.39 2.80
CA ALA A 68 14.07 -8.45 3.48
C ALA A 68 14.94 -9.70 3.71
N SER A 69 14.78 -10.33 4.88
CA SER A 69 15.41 -11.63 5.14
C SER A 69 14.67 -12.76 4.40
N PHE A 70 15.34 -13.90 4.21
CA PHE A 70 14.71 -15.10 3.63
C PHE A 70 13.45 -15.55 4.41
N TRP A 71 13.41 -15.27 5.71
CA TRP A 71 12.23 -15.52 6.56
C TRP A 71 11.10 -14.54 6.28
N ASP A 72 11.39 -13.27 6.01
CA ASP A 72 10.38 -12.28 5.61
C ASP A 72 9.77 -12.62 4.24
N PHE A 73 10.58 -13.13 3.32
CA PHE A 73 10.09 -13.67 2.04
C PHE A 73 9.17 -14.89 2.23
N LEU A 74 9.57 -15.87 3.06
CA LEU A 74 8.75 -17.03 3.38
C LEU A 74 7.42 -16.65 4.07
N VAL A 75 7.47 -15.74 5.05
CA VAL A 75 6.28 -15.23 5.74
C VAL A 75 5.40 -14.41 4.79
N GLY A 76 6.00 -13.62 3.90
CA GLY A 76 5.27 -12.89 2.85
C GLY A 76 4.56 -13.83 1.87
N LEU A 77 5.24 -14.88 1.42
CA LEU A 77 4.68 -15.91 0.54
C LEU A 77 3.55 -16.68 1.25
N PHE A 78 3.72 -17.08 2.51
CA PHE A 78 2.66 -17.70 3.31
C PHE A 78 1.47 -16.75 3.52
N LYS A 79 1.71 -15.45 3.77
CA LYS A 79 0.64 -14.46 3.86
C LYS A 79 -0.16 -14.39 2.56
N VAL A 80 0.50 -14.28 1.41
CA VAL A 80 -0.18 -14.30 0.11
C VAL A 80 -0.93 -15.62 -0.10
N LEU A 81 -0.32 -16.77 0.19
CA LEU A 81 -0.93 -18.08 -0.07
C LEU A 81 -2.15 -18.40 0.82
N PHE A 82 -2.14 -17.96 2.08
CA PHE A 82 -3.19 -18.29 3.06
C PHE A 82 -4.20 -17.16 3.31
N TYR A 83 -3.79 -15.89 3.25
CA TYR A 83 -4.74 -14.78 3.37
C TYR A 83 -5.44 -14.46 2.04
N SER A 84 -4.82 -14.70 0.86
CA SER A 84 -5.51 -14.46 -0.42
C SER A 84 -6.80 -15.28 -0.56
N PRO A 85 -6.84 -16.61 -0.31
CA PRO A 85 -8.08 -17.38 -0.39
C PRO A 85 -9.16 -16.91 0.61
N ILE A 86 -8.76 -16.60 1.84
CA ILE A 86 -9.68 -16.11 2.89
C ILE A 86 -10.25 -14.73 2.50
N PHE A 87 -9.39 -13.83 2.01
CA PHE A 87 -9.79 -12.53 1.48
C PHE A 87 -10.72 -12.66 0.28
N LEU A 88 -10.46 -13.60 -0.64
CA LEU A 88 -11.29 -13.84 -1.82
C LEU A 88 -12.68 -14.36 -1.45
N VAL A 89 -12.78 -15.21 -0.43
CA VAL A 89 -14.07 -15.70 0.11
C VAL A 89 -14.84 -14.59 0.83
N LEU A 90 -14.20 -13.81 1.72
CA LEU A 90 -14.84 -12.64 2.34
C LEU A 90 -15.29 -11.63 1.29
N PHE A 91 -14.43 -11.32 0.31
CA PHE A 91 -14.72 -10.41 -0.79
C PHE A 91 -15.91 -10.90 -1.62
N ALA A 92 -16.00 -12.20 -1.95
CA ALA A 92 -17.13 -12.76 -2.69
C ALA A 92 -18.46 -12.64 -1.92
N ILE A 93 -18.44 -12.92 -0.61
CA ILE A 93 -19.62 -12.77 0.27
C ILE A 93 -20.04 -11.29 0.36
N ASN A 94 -19.09 -10.39 0.59
CA ASN A 94 -19.33 -8.95 0.66
C ASN A 94 -19.80 -8.40 -0.70
N LEU A 95 -19.25 -8.87 -1.81
CA LEU A 95 -19.66 -8.49 -3.16
C LEU A 95 -21.10 -8.92 -3.44
N LEU A 96 -21.49 -10.16 -3.09
CA LEU A 96 -22.87 -10.61 -3.22
C LEU A 96 -23.82 -9.75 -2.37
N LYS A 97 -23.46 -9.49 -1.11
CA LYS A 97 -24.23 -8.63 -0.19
C LYS A 97 -24.40 -7.21 -0.74
N MET A 98 -23.33 -6.62 -1.30
CA MET A 98 -23.35 -5.27 -1.86
C MET A 98 -24.08 -5.19 -3.21
N ILE A 99 -23.99 -6.22 -4.07
CA ILE A 99 -24.79 -6.30 -5.31
C ILE A 99 -26.29 -6.29 -4.96
N ILE A 100 -26.71 -7.16 -4.03
CA ILE A 100 -28.11 -7.23 -3.58
C ILE A 100 -28.54 -5.90 -2.93
N GLY A 101 -27.71 -5.34 -2.04
CA GLY A 101 -28.00 -4.07 -1.37
C GLY A 101 -28.16 -2.91 -2.37
N VAL A 102 -27.20 -2.71 -3.27
CA VAL A 102 -27.24 -1.66 -4.29
C VAL A 102 -28.45 -1.84 -5.20
N PHE A 103 -28.74 -3.07 -5.66
CA PHE A 103 -29.90 -3.38 -6.50
C PHE A 103 -31.23 -3.02 -5.83
N ILE A 104 -31.43 -3.42 -4.57
CA ILE A 104 -32.64 -3.08 -3.80
C ILE A 104 -32.74 -1.57 -3.61
N THR A 105 -31.66 -0.92 -3.18
CA THR A 105 -31.65 0.53 -2.91
C THR A 105 -31.93 1.34 -4.18
N TRP A 106 -31.43 0.88 -5.33
CA TRP A 106 -31.67 1.50 -6.62
C TRP A 106 -33.13 1.40 -7.06
N ILE A 107 -33.73 0.21 -6.98
CA ILE A 107 -35.14 0.00 -7.32
C ILE A 107 -36.05 0.81 -6.37
N VAL A 108 -35.82 0.71 -5.06
CA VAL A 108 -36.59 1.47 -4.05
C VAL A 108 -36.42 2.97 -4.26
N GLY A 109 -35.20 3.45 -4.54
CA GLY A 109 -34.92 4.86 -4.83
C GLY A 109 -35.69 5.38 -6.03
N LYS A 110 -35.74 4.61 -7.14
CA LYS A 110 -36.54 4.98 -8.31
C LYS A 110 -38.03 5.09 -8.01
N PHE A 111 -38.61 4.13 -7.29
CA PHE A 111 -40.02 4.18 -6.89
C PHE A 111 -40.30 5.32 -5.90
N ALA A 112 -39.39 5.60 -4.97
CA ALA A 112 -39.51 6.74 -4.05
C ALA A 112 -39.53 8.07 -4.81
N ILE A 113 -38.67 8.24 -5.83
CA ILE A 113 -38.66 9.44 -6.69
C ILE A 113 -40.00 9.57 -7.45
N LEU A 114 -40.52 8.49 -8.05
CA LEU A 114 -41.85 8.52 -8.69
C LEU A 114 -42.96 8.94 -7.73
N LEU A 115 -42.97 8.39 -6.50
CA LEU A 115 -43.98 8.72 -5.50
C LEU A 115 -43.88 10.20 -5.08
N ILE A 116 -42.67 10.70 -4.81
CA ILE A 116 -42.44 12.10 -4.43
C ILE A 116 -42.86 13.06 -5.56
N VAL A 117 -42.46 12.77 -6.80
CA VAL A 117 -42.77 13.62 -7.96
C VAL A 117 -44.26 13.55 -8.32
N GLY A 118 -44.87 12.37 -8.27
CA GLY A 118 -46.28 12.16 -8.56
C GLY A 118 -47.22 12.76 -7.51
N PHE A 119 -47.10 12.33 -6.25
CA PHE A 119 -47.94 12.85 -5.16
C PHE A 119 -47.62 14.31 -4.85
N GLY A 120 -46.35 14.71 -4.84
CA GLY A 120 -45.94 16.11 -4.64
C GLY A 120 -46.42 17.01 -5.76
N GLY A 121 -46.35 16.56 -7.02
CA GLY A 121 -46.90 17.26 -8.17
C GLY A 121 -48.41 17.52 -8.03
N ILE A 122 -49.18 16.49 -7.70
CA ILE A 122 -50.63 16.59 -7.47
C ILE A 122 -50.95 17.51 -6.27
N LEU A 123 -50.19 17.43 -5.17
CA LEU A 123 -50.42 18.30 -4.01
C LEU A 123 -50.18 19.79 -4.33
N ILE A 124 -49.29 20.10 -5.27
CA ILE A 124 -48.92 21.48 -5.65
C ILE A 124 -49.89 22.04 -6.70
N THR A 125 -50.44 21.22 -7.61
CA THR A 125 -51.43 21.70 -8.60
C THR A 125 -52.77 22.06 -7.97
N ILE A 126 -53.20 21.39 -6.90
CA ILE A 126 -54.47 21.67 -6.20
C ILE A 126 -54.61 23.16 -5.79
N PRO A 127 -53.65 23.79 -5.09
CA PRO A 127 -53.68 25.22 -4.79
C PRO A 127 -53.21 26.13 -5.94
N PHE A 128 -52.46 25.59 -6.92
CA PHE A 128 -51.86 26.38 -8.00
C PHE A 128 -52.04 25.71 -9.38
N PRO A 129 -53.25 25.76 -9.98
CA PRO A 129 -53.57 25.06 -11.24
C PRO A 129 -52.73 25.56 -12.43
N ASN A 130 -52.22 26.79 -12.39
CA ASN A 130 -51.28 27.32 -13.40
C ASN A 130 -49.95 26.51 -13.49
N LEU A 131 -49.67 25.63 -12.53
CA LEU A 131 -48.49 24.77 -12.50
C LEU A 131 -48.72 23.38 -13.13
N GLU A 132 -49.92 23.05 -13.61
CA GLU A 132 -50.21 21.74 -14.22
C GLU A 132 -49.26 21.42 -15.40
N LEU A 133 -49.06 22.36 -16.32
CA LEU A 133 -48.20 22.17 -17.48
C LEU A 133 -46.70 21.99 -17.13
N PRO A 134 -46.05 22.84 -16.30
CA PRO A 134 -44.67 22.60 -15.90
C PRO A 134 -44.51 21.34 -15.03
N ILE A 135 -45.47 21.00 -14.16
CA ILE A 135 -45.41 19.78 -13.35
C ILE A 135 -45.56 18.54 -14.23
N ALA A 136 -46.47 18.53 -15.20
CA ALA A 136 -46.56 17.45 -16.19
C ALA A 136 -45.26 17.30 -17.00
N ASN A 137 -44.62 18.39 -17.40
CA ASN A 137 -43.31 18.34 -18.06
C ASN A 137 -42.22 17.75 -17.14
N VAL A 138 -42.20 18.07 -15.86
CA VAL A 138 -41.27 17.44 -14.89
C VAL A 138 -41.58 15.95 -14.71
N MET A 139 -42.85 15.55 -14.61
CA MET A 139 -43.22 14.13 -14.50
C MET A 139 -42.83 13.33 -15.74
N THR A 140 -43.03 13.87 -16.94
CA THR A 140 -42.70 13.20 -18.21
C THR A 140 -41.19 13.06 -18.40
N LEU A 141 -40.41 14.09 -18.07
CA LEU A 141 -38.95 14.02 -18.05
C LEU A 141 -38.45 12.99 -17.02
N CYS A 142 -39.03 12.98 -15.82
CA CYS A 142 -38.69 12.03 -14.75
C CYS A 142 -39.01 10.58 -15.15
N GLY A 143 -40.23 10.31 -15.64
CA GLY A 143 -40.63 8.99 -16.14
C GLY A 143 -39.75 8.51 -17.30
N LYS A 144 -39.35 9.41 -18.20
CA LYS A 144 -38.43 9.09 -19.30
C LYS A 144 -37.02 8.78 -18.82
N TRP A 145 -36.47 9.57 -17.89
CA TRP A 145 -35.12 9.35 -17.36
C TRP A 145 -34.99 8.09 -16.49
N PHE A 146 -35.97 7.83 -15.63
CA PHE A 146 -35.88 6.71 -14.68
C PHE A 146 -36.48 5.40 -15.21
N PHE A 147 -37.41 5.45 -16.17
CA PHE A 147 -38.18 4.27 -16.61
C PHE A 147 -38.42 4.18 -18.14
N ASN A 148 -37.81 5.05 -18.94
CA ASN A 148 -38.10 5.25 -20.37
C ASN A 148 -39.59 5.47 -20.70
N MET A 149 -40.39 5.98 -19.76
CA MET A 149 -41.82 6.18 -19.96
C MET A 149 -42.11 7.49 -20.70
N ASN A 150 -42.78 7.41 -21.85
CA ASN A 150 -43.42 8.57 -22.47
C ASN A 150 -44.79 8.82 -21.82
N LEU A 151 -44.80 9.61 -20.73
CA LEU A 151 -46.02 9.99 -20.00
C LEU A 151 -46.78 11.17 -20.67
N ALA A 152 -46.25 11.72 -21.77
CA ALA A 152 -46.68 13.00 -22.34
C ALA A 152 -47.83 12.89 -23.36
N SER A 153 -48.14 11.68 -23.82
CA SER A 153 -49.26 11.40 -24.71
C SER A 153 -50.42 10.79 -23.93
N ASN A 154 -51.66 11.17 -24.27
CA ASN A 154 -52.89 10.50 -23.81
C ASN A 154 -53.01 9.04 -24.28
N THR A 155 -52.00 8.54 -24.98
CA THR A 155 -51.75 7.14 -25.27
C THR A 155 -50.73 6.63 -24.27
N ILE A 156 -51.12 5.70 -23.40
CA ILE A 156 -50.16 4.83 -22.70
C ILE A 156 -49.53 3.99 -23.81
N SER A 157 -48.32 4.36 -24.24
CA SER A 157 -47.57 3.59 -25.23
C SER A 157 -47.41 2.16 -24.72
N SER A 158 -47.67 1.18 -25.58
CA SER A 158 -47.45 -0.25 -25.28
C SER A 158 -45.97 -0.62 -25.16
N GLU A 159 -45.07 0.35 -25.37
CA GLU A 159 -43.67 0.32 -24.93
C GLU A 159 -43.62 0.23 -23.40
N GLY A 160 -43.56 -1.00 -22.90
CA GLY A 160 -43.59 -1.29 -21.47
C GLY A 160 -42.48 -0.58 -20.68
N MET A 161 -42.84 -0.12 -19.48
CA MET A 161 -41.94 0.50 -18.50
C MET A 161 -40.64 -0.32 -18.35
N THR A 162 -39.48 0.27 -18.63
CA THR A 162 -38.19 -0.42 -18.48
C THR A 162 -37.56 -0.06 -17.14
N LEU A 163 -37.27 -1.06 -16.32
CA LEU A 163 -36.66 -0.82 -15.00
C LEU A 163 -35.23 -0.27 -15.09
N PHE A 164 -34.54 -0.52 -16.20
CA PHE A 164 -33.19 -0.05 -16.50
C PHE A 164 -33.13 0.62 -17.88
N PRO A 165 -33.60 1.88 -18.02
CA PRO A 165 -33.59 2.60 -19.29
C PRO A 165 -32.17 2.82 -19.84
N GLY A 166 -31.17 2.93 -18.97
CA GLY A 166 -29.75 2.99 -19.37
C GLY A 166 -29.12 1.63 -19.69
N GLY A 167 -29.87 0.53 -19.53
CA GLY A 167 -29.43 -0.84 -19.76
C GLY A 167 -28.07 -1.14 -19.14
N MET A 168 -27.10 -1.47 -19.99
CA MET A 168 -25.73 -1.84 -19.59
C MET A 168 -25.01 -0.74 -18.79
N ILE A 169 -25.24 0.54 -19.06
CA ILE A 169 -24.55 1.64 -18.36
C ILE A 169 -24.98 1.67 -16.90
N GLU A 170 -26.27 1.53 -16.66
CA GLU A 170 -26.89 1.58 -15.33
C GLU A 170 -26.47 0.37 -14.48
N VAL A 171 -26.49 -0.82 -15.07
CA VAL A 171 -25.98 -2.05 -14.44
C VAL A 171 -24.47 -1.95 -14.16
N SER A 172 -23.67 -1.33 -15.04
CA SER A 172 -22.24 -1.12 -14.82
C SER A 172 -21.96 -0.17 -13.66
N ILE A 173 -22.76 0.89 -13.49
CA ILE A 173 -22.66 1.81 -12.35
C ILE A 173 -23.00 1.08 -11.04
N MET A 174 -24.06 0.27 -11.01
CA MET A 174 -24.39 -0.55 -9.84
C MET A 174 -23.29 -1.54 -9.49
N LEU A 175 -22.72 -2.22 -10.50
CA LEU A 175 -21.62 -3.17 -10.31
C LEU A 175 -20.38 -2.45 -9.76
N LEU A 176 -20.03 -1.28 -10.29
CA LEU A 176 -18.92 -0.46 -9.81
C LEU A 176 -19.10 -0.05 -8.34
N LEU A 177 -20.29 0.46 -7.98
CA LEU A 177 -20.63 0.84 -6.60
C LEU A 177 -20.59 -0.38 -5.66
N ALA A 178 -21.11 -1.52 -6.10
CA ALA A 178 -21.08 -2.76 -5.34
C ALA A 178 -19.64 -3.27 -5.13
N VAL A 179 -18.77 -3.19 -6.14
CA VAL A 179 -17.35 -3.54 -6.04
C VAL A 179 -16.60 -2.62 -5.07
N ILE A 180 -16.77 -1.30 -5.19
CA ILE A 180 -16.14 -0.33 -4.28
C ILE A 180 -16.60 -0.58 -2.83
N GLY A 181 -17.91 -0.77 -2.63
CA GLY A 181 -18.48 -1.08 -1.32
C GLY A 181 -17.99 -2.42 -0.75
N ALA A 182 -17.85 -3.45 -1.59
CA ALA A 182 -17.35 -4.75 -1.18
C ALA A 182 -15.85 -4.73 -0.84
N ILE A 183 -15.04 -3.93 -1.56
CA ILE A 183 -13.64 -3.67 -1.19
C ILE A 183 -13.59 -3.01 0.19
N GLY A 184 -14.38 -1.96 0.42
CA GLY A 184 -14.46 -1.28 1.72
C GLY A 184 -14.82 -2.23 2.87
N ALA A 185 -15.91 -2.98 2.73
CA ALA A 185 -16.39 -3.95 3.73
C ALA A 185 -15.43 -5.15 3.95
N THR A 186 -14.53 -5.43 3.00
CA THR A 186 -13.53 -6.51 3.13
C THR A 186 -12.23 -6.01 3.76
N ILE A 187 -11.86 -4.74 3.53
CA ILE A 187 -10.70 -4.11 4.16
C ILE A 187 -10.99 -3.75 5.62
N ASN A 188 -12.22 -3.32 5.93
CA ASN A 188 -12.64 -2.95 7.27
C ASN A 188 -13.90 -3.73 7.71
N PRO A 189 -13.73 -4.98 8.20
CA PRO A 189 -14.83 -5.81 8.69
C PRO A 189 -15.18 -5.44 10.15
N ASP A 190 -15.86 -4.30 10.31
CA ASP A 190 -16.55 -3.92 11.56
C ASP A 190 -17.92 -4.62 11.69
#